data_AF-A0A939KEU9-F1
#
_entry.id   AF-A0A939KEU9-F1
#
_cell.length_a   1.000
_cell.length_b   1.000
_cell.length_c   1.000
_cell.angle_alpha   90.00
_cell.angle_beta   90.00
_cell.angle_gamma   90.00
#
_symmetry.space_group_name_H-M   'P 1'
#
loop_
_entity.id
_entity.type
_entity.pdbx_description
1 polymer ?
#
loop_
_entity_poly.entity_id
_entity_poly.type
_entity_poly.pdbx_seq_one_letter_code
_entity_poly.pdbx_strand_id
1 'polypeptide(L)'
;MVTTYLRAIFKGADTISTPKYTHKTIFRIMKAVNNREKILIYGRGNREGICSIATLILVLRYFNADFDYFLIPKGGNRESLVADAKTHLNFFNPGVMLSLNETFTESVHDALDDCETDLVSIGHGEDQIDYGFSSGDDTLLKNVFVFAKDLSINYDTRNIFRYIDLVYLGSDEEDVEADEVLNMGLNRLKISTNYGIESLKKLKPCDEKDLRKLITPKENPWSMVDNARIIIELLTTEDTNRAEQIAKYLINS
;
A
#
# COMPACT_ATOMS: atom_id res chain seq x y z
N MET A 1 19.69 12.78 -19.95
CA MET A 1 18.46 12.49 -20.72
C MET A 1 17.22 12.73 -19.83
N VAL A 2 17.13 13.90 -19.19
CA VAL A 2 16.15 14.21 -18.10
C VAL A 2 15.18 15.34 -18.51
N THR A 3 15.40 15.96 -19.66
CA THR A 3 14.75 17.22 -20.05
C THR A 3 13.41 17.07 -20.76
N THR A 4 13.03 15.85 -21.18
CA THR A 4 11.74 15.60 -21.85
C THR A 4 10.62 15.33 -20.83
N TYR A 5 10.93 14.65 -19.72
CA TYR A 5 9.95 14.27 -18.68
C TYR A 5 9.37 15.49 -17.95
N LEU A 6 10.20 16.48 -17.63
CA LEU A 6 9.76 17.70 -16.93
C LEU A 6 8.85 18.60 -17.79
N ARG A 7 8.94 18.54 -19.12
CA ARG A 7 8.11 19.36 -20.02
C ARG A 7 6.69 18.81 -20.20
N ALA A 8 6.47 17.52 -19.98
CA ALA A 8 5.13 16.92 -20.02
C ALA A 8 4.25 17.31 -18.81
N ILE A 9 4.88 17.79 -17.72
CA ILE A 9 4.21 18.16 -16.45
C ILE A 9 3.33 19.43 -16.57
N PHE A 10 3.45 20.20 -17.66
CA PHE A 10 2.91 21.57 -17.76
C PHE A 10 1.80 21.84 -18.79
N LYS A 11 1.22 20.84 -19.47
CA LYS A 11 0.06 21.09 -20.35
C LYS A 11 -1.25 20.61 -19.72
N GLY A 12 -2.12 21.60 -19.46
CA GLY A 12 -3.45 21.46 -18.89
C GLY A 12 -4.47 20.83 -19.85
N ALA A 13 -5.64 20.61 -19.25
CA ALA A 13 -6.76 19.79 -19.68
C ALA A 13 -7.19 19.95 -21.14
N ASP A 14 -7.37 18.81 -21.82
CA ASP A 14 -8.63 18.50 -22.51
C ASP A 14 -8.64 17.03 -22.97
N THR A 15 -9.85 16.46 -22.98
CA THR A 15 -10.30 15.19 -23.56
C THR A 15 -10.10 13.91 -22.74
N ILE A 16 -11.19 13.11 -22.71
CA ILE A 16 -11.34 11.78 -22.10
C ILE A 16 -10.08 10.96 -22.40
N SER A 17 -9.23 10.83 -21.38
CA SER A 17 -7.83 10.43 -21.53
C SER A 17 -7.72 8.96 -21.93
N THR A 18 -7.12 8.69 -23.08
CA THR A 18 -6.39 7.44 -23.29
C THR A 18 -5.47 7.20 -22.08
N PRO A 19 -5.40 5.99 -21.50
CA PRO A 19 -4.55 5.74 -20.35
C PRO A 19 -3.09 6.12 -20.68
N LYS A 20 -2.51 7.00 -19.85
CA LYS A 20 -1.16 7.54 -20.02
C LYS A 20 -0.08 6.48 -19.73
N TYR A 21 -0.42 5.45 -18.95
CA TYR A 21 0.47 4.34 -18.62
C TYR A 21 -0.19 3.01 -19.01
N THR A 22 0.52 2.16 -19.76
CA THR A 22 -0.05 1.01 -20.49
C THR A 22 0.15 -0.34 -19.81
N HIS A 23 0.50 -0.38 -18.53
CA HIS A 23 0.72 -1.66 -17.84
C HIS A 23 -0.60 -2.44 -17.69
N LYS A 24 -0.63 -3.71 -18.09
CA LYS A 24 -1.85 -4.59 -18.05
C LYS A 24 -2.49 -4.59 -16.65
N THR A 25 -1.67 -4.74 -15.62
CA THR A 25 -2.07 -4.71 -14.20
C THR A 25 -2.70 -3.39 -13.77
N ILE A 26 -2.14 -2.25 -14.20
CA ILE A 26 -2.72 -0.92 -13.92
C ILE A 26 -4.10 -0.82 -14.58
N PHE A 27 -4.22 -1.25 -15.85
CA PHE A 27 -5.50 -1.27 -16.55
C PHE A 27 -6.54 -2.15 -15.84
N ARG A 28 -6.12 -3.30 -15.30
CA ARG A 28 -7.01 -4.20 -14.57
C ARG A 28 -7.56 -3.56 -13.30
N ILE A 29 -6.73 -2.88 -12.52
CA ILE A 29 -7.18 -2.13 -11.34
C ILE A 29 -8.05 -0.95 -11.73
N MET A 30 -7.72 -0.22 -12.81
CA MET A 30 -8.59 0.85 -13.31
C MET A 30 -9.97 0.33 -13.69
N LYS A 31 -10.05 -0.83 -14.37
CA LYS A 31 -11.32 -1.48 -14.70
C LYS A 31 -12.10 -1.83 -13.44
N ALA A 32 -11.44 -2.41 -12.43
CA ALA A 32 -12.08 -2.74 -11.15
C ALA A 32 -12.70 -1.51 -10.49
N VAL A 33 -11.93 -0.43 -10.38
CA VAL A 33 -12.38 0.84 -9.80
C VAL A 33 -13.57 1.42 -10.58
N ASN A 34 -13.47 1.51 -11.91
CA ASN A 34 -14.51 2.09 -12.76
C ASN A 34 -15.81 1.28 -12.74
N ASN A 35 -15.70 -0.04 -12.65
CA ASN A 35 -16.84 -0.95 -12.60
C ASN A 35 -17.39 -1.18 -11.19
N ARG A 36 -16.83 -0.53 -10.16
CA ARG A 36 -17.18 -0.76 -8.75
C ARG A 36 -17.00 -2.23 -8.33
N GLU A 37 -16.03 -2.91 -8.93
CA GLU A 37 -15.62 -4.23 -8.46
C GLU A 37 -14.92 -4.06 -7.10
N LYS A 38 -15.24 -4.97 -6.19
CA LYS A 38 -14.59 -5.06 -4.89
C LYS A 38 -13.13 -5.49 -5.04
N ILE A 39 -12.22 -4.76 -4.40
CA ILE A 39 -10.79 -5.03 -4.40
C ILE A 39 -10.38 -5.52 -3.01
N LEU A 40 -9.70 -6.66 -2.93
CA LEU A 40 -9.26 -7.22 -1.66
C LEU A 40 -7.74 -7.25 -1.56
N ILE A 41 -7.17 -6.49 -0.61
CA ILE A 41 -5.71 -6.35 -0.46
C ILE A 41 -5.19 -7.36 0.56
N TYR A 42 -4.14 -8.11 0.22
CA TYR A 42 -3.43 -9.01 1.12
C TYR A 42 -2.01 -8.51 1.34
N GLY A 43 -1.62 -8.33 2.60
CA GLY A 43 -0.24 -7.99 2.93
C GLY A 43 0.16 -8.47 4.32
N ARG A 44 1.45 -8.33 4.64
CA ARG A 44 1.97 -8.74 5.94
C ARG A 44 1.79 -7.63 6.98
N GLY A 45 1.57 -8.03 8.23
CA GLY A 45 1.52 -7.10 9.35
C GLY A 45 2.90 -6.66 9.86
N ASN A 46 3.93 -6.57 9.01
CA ASN A 46 5.22 -5.95 9.35
C ASN A 46 5.22 -4.47 8.93
N ARG A 47 6.23 -3.69 9.30
CA ARG A 47 6.26 -2.25 9.02
C ARG A 47 6.16 -1.92 7.52
N GLU A 48 6.91 -2.63 6.68
CA GLU A 48 6.88 -2.46 5.21
C GLU A 48 5.49 -2.77 4.63
N GLY A 49 4.88 -3.90 5.03
CA GLY A 49 3.54 -4.29 4.59
C GLY A 49 2.44 -3.35 5.10
N ILE A 50 2.54 -2.87 6.34
CA ILE A 50 1.63 -1.87 6.92
C ILE A 50 1.66 -0.59 6.09
N CYS A 51 2.85 -0.06 5.78
CA CYS A 51 2.98 1.17 5.01
C CYS A 51 2.54 0.99 3.55
N SER A 52 2.76 -0.20 2.99
CA SER A 52 2.28 -0.57 1.65
C SER A 52 0.76 -0.61 1.57
N ILE A 53 0.11 -1.28 2.53
CA ILE A 53 -1.35 -1.33 2.65
C ILE A 53 -1.90 0.08 2.87
N ALA A 54 -1.33 0.86 3.80
CA ALA A 54 -1.78 2.22 4.08
C ALA A 54 -1.70 3.13 2.84
N THR A 55 -0.62 3.01 2.04
CA THR A 55 -0.46 3.74 0.77
C THR A 55 -1.59 3.39 -0.20
N LEU A 56 -1.88 2.09 -0.38
CA LEU A 56 -2.95 1.64 -1.27
C LEU A 56 -4.34 2.06 -0.77
N ILE A 57 -4.61 1.98 0.53
CA ILE A 57 -5.87 2.44 1.14
C ILE A 57 -6.12 3.91 0.80
N LEU A 58 -5.11 4.77 1.02
CA LEU A 58 -5.24 6.21 0.77
C LEU A 58 -5.51 6.52 -0.70
N VAL A 59 -4.86 5.78 -1.60
CA VAL A 59 -4.98 5.95 -3.05
C VAL A 59 -6.31 5.41 -3.58
N LEU A 60 -6.69 4.21 -3.19
CA LEU A 60 -7.97 3.60 -3.60
C LEU A 60 -9.16 4.37 -3.04
N ARG A 61 -9.08 4.87 -1.80
CA ARG A 61 -10.10 5.74 -1.23
C ARG A 61 -10.22 7.05 -2.00
N TYR A 62 -9.11 7.63 -2.44
CA TYR A 62 -9.13 8.82 -3.30
C TYR A 62 -9.89 8.57 -4.62
N PHE A 63 -9.77 7.37 -5.20
CA PHE A 63 -10.56 6.95 -6.37
C PHE A 63 -11.98 6.46 -6.04
N ASN A 64 -12.38 6.55 -4.76
CA ASN A 64 -13.65 6.08 -4.26
C ASN A 64 -13.87 4.57 -4.54
N ALA A 65 -12.81 3.77 -4.62
CA ALA A 65 -12.91 2.34 -4.90
C ALA A 65 -13.59 1.59 -3.74
N ASP A 66 -14.25 0.46 -4.04
CA ASP A 66 -14.77 -0.46 -3.02
C ASP A 66 -13.67 -1.47 -2.69
N PHE A 67 -13.13 -1.41 -1.48
CA PHE A 67 -12.03 -2.27 -1.07
C PHE A 67 -12.06 -2.64 0.40
N ASP A 68 -11.41 -3.75 0.72
CA ASP A 68 -11.04 -4.14 2.08
C ASP A 68 -9.62 -4.72 2.07
N TYR A 69 -9.05 -4.99 3.25
CA TYR A 69 -7.73 -5.58 3.38
C TYR A 69 -7.68 -6.69 4.43
N PHE A 70 -6.85 -7.69 4.17
CA PHE A 70 -6.53 -8.76 5.08
C PHE A 70 -5.02 -8.81 5.35
N LEU A 71 -4.70 -9.03 6.62
CA LEU A 71 -3.33 -9.25 7.06
C LEU A 71 -3.04 -10.73 7.09
N ILE A 72 -1.96 -11.13 6.44
CA ILE A 72 -1.48 -12.51 6.42
C ILE A 72 -0.85 -12.82 7.79
N PRO A 73 -1.36 -13.83 8.52
CA PRO A 73 -0.81 -14.21 9.82
C PRO A 73 0.61 -14.78 9.69
N LYS A 74 1.45 -14.54 10.70
CA LYS A 74 2.82 -15.07 10.73
C LYS A 74 2.77 -16.59 10.97
N GLY A 75 3.35 -17.37 10.05
CA GLY A 75 3.50 -18.82 10.21
C GLY A 75 2.34 -19.67 9.68
N GLY A 76 1.45 -19.11 8.85
CA GLY A 76 0.46 -19.90 8.11
C GLY A 76 1.13 -20.87 7.12
N ASN A 77 0.63 -22.09 7.03
CA ASN A 77 1.02 -23.04 6.00
C ASN A 77 0.15 -22.84 4.74
N ARG A 78 0.49 -23.51 3.63
CA ARG A 78 -0.25 -23.38 2.37
C ARG A 78 -1.74 -23.68 2.57
N GLU A 79 -2.09 -24.74 3.31
CA GLU A 79 -3.49 -25.10 3.52
C GLU A 79 -4.28 -24.00 4.25
N SER A 80 -3.70 -23.40 5.30
CA SER A 80 -4.37 -22.34 6.06
C SER A 80 -4.52 -21.07 5.23
N LEU A 81 -3.49 -20.67 4.47
CA LEU A 81 -3.56 -19.50 3.60
C LEU A 81 -4.63 -19.65 2.50
N VAL A 82 -4.73 -20.84 1.89
CA VAL A 82 -5.77 -21.13 0.90
C VAL A 82 -7.17 -21.13 1.53
N ALA A 83 -7.32 -21.72 2.72
CA ALA A 83 -8.59 -21.74 3.43
C ALA A 83 -9.07 -20.33 3.78
N ASP A 84 -8.18 -19.48 4.27
CA ASP A 84 -8.47 -18.07 4.58
C ASP A 84 -8.85 -17.31 3.30
N ALA A 85 -8.06 -17.46 2.24
CA ALA A 85 -8.35 -16.81 0.95
C ALA A 85 -9.72 -17.20 0.39
N LYS A 86 -10.07 -18.50 0.42
CA LYS A 86 -11.40 -18.98 -0.02
C LYS A 86 -12.53 -18.48 0.88
N THR A 87 -12.29 -18.38 2.18
CA THR A 87 -13.27 -17.83 3.12
C THR A 87 -13.56 -16.37 2.81
N HIS A 88 -12.51 -15.56 2.63
CA HIS A 88 -12.67 -14.15 2.26
C HIS A 88 -13.24 -13.98 0.85
N LEU A 89 -12.88 -14.84 -0.10
CA LEU A 89 -13.45 -14.86 -1.44
C LEU A 89 -14.98 -15.06 -1.37
N ASN A 90 -15.43 -16.10 -0.66
CA ASN A 90 -16.84 -16.42 -0.52
C ASN A 90 -17.63 -15.33 0.23
N PHE A 91 -17.01 -14.70 1.24
CA PHE A 91 -17.66 -13.69 2.06
C PHE A 91 -17.72 -12.32 1.35
N PHE A 92 -16.61 -11.89 0.75
CA PHE A 92 -16.46 -10.55 0.21
C PHE A 92 -16.85 -10.48 -1.27
N ASN A 93 -16.70 -11.57 -2.02
CA ASN A 93 -16.88 -11.68 -3.47
C ASN A 93 -16.12 -10.59 -4.26
N PRO A 94 -14.79 -10.50 -4.13
CA PRO A 94 -13.98 -9.52 -4.83
C PRO A 94 -13.91 -9.80 -6.34
N GLY A 95 -13.88 -8.75 -7.16
CA GLY A 95 -13.48 -8.88 -8.56
C GLY A 95 -11.96 -8.98 -8.72
N VAL A 96 -11.20 -8.42 -7.76
CA VAL A 96 -9.74 -8.45 -7.73
C VAL A 96 -9.20 -8.76 -6.34
N MET A 97 -8.21 -9.65 -6.26
CA MET A 97 -7.38 -9.85 -5.07
C MET A 97 -5.97 -9.34 -5.34
N LEU A 98 -5.55 -8.33 -4.57
CA LEU A 98 -4.24 -7.69 -4.67
C LEU A 98 -3.29 -8.24 -3.62
N SER A 99 -2.30 -9.03 -4.02
CA SER A 99 -1.31 -9.63 -3.14
C SER A 99 -0.02 -8.82 -3.08
N LEU A 100 0.41 -8.54 -1.85
CA LEU A 100 1.67 -7.88 -1.49
C LEU A 100 2.65 -8.87 -0.83
N ASN A 101 2.47 -10.18 -1.04
CA ASN A 101 3.36 -11.19 -0.51
C ASN A 101 3.52 -12.40 -1.46
N GLU A 102 4.77 -12.72 -1.80
CA GLU A 102 5.11 -13.84 -2.69
C GLU A 102 4.60 -15.19 -2.19
N THR A 103 4.96 -15.57 -0.96
CA THR A 103 4.53 -16.87 -0.39
C THR A 103 3.01 -17.06 -0.37
N PHE A 104 2.26 -15.99 -0.07
CA PHE A 104 0.81 -16.03 -0.17
C PHE A 104 0.34 -16.23 -1.60
N THR A 105 0.91 -15.48 -2.55
CA THR A 105 0.59 -15.58 -3.99
C THR A 105 0.82 -16.99 -4.51
N GLU A 106 2.01 -17.55 -4.27
CA GLU A 106 2.36 -18.93 -4.64
C GLU A 106 1.41 -19.94 -4.01
N SER A 107 0.99 -19.70 -2.76
CA SER A 107 0.08 -20.59 -2.03
C SER A 107 -1.33 -20.63 -2.63
N VAL A 108 -1.83 -19.51 -3.11
CA VAL A 108 -3.24 -19.36 -3.51
C VAL A 108 -3.48 -19.34 -5.01
N HIS A 109 -2.46 -19.09 -5.83
CA HIS A 109 -2.61 -18.91 -7.29
C HIS A 109 -3.39 -20.07 -7.94
N ASP A 110 -2.90 -21.30 -7.83
CA ASP A 110 -3.58 -22.47 -8.40
C ASP A 110 -4.97 -22.71 -7.78
N ALA A 111 -5.14 -22.35 -6.50
CA ALA A 111 -6.38 -22.58 -5.78
C ALA A 111 -7.50 -21.59 -6.17
N LEU A 112 -7.14 -20.52 -6.87
CA LEU A 112 -8.03 -19.45 -7.33
C LEU A 112 -8.19 -19.44 -8.86
N ASP A 113 -7.54 -20.32 -9.60
CA ASP A 113 -7.55 -20.33 -11.08
C ASP A 113 -8.96 -20.50 -11.66
N ASP A 114 -9.80 -21.31 -11.00
CA ASP A 114 -11.20 -21.54 -11.39
C ASP A 114 -12.18 -20.47 -10.83
N CYS A 115 -11.69 -19.45 -10.14
CA CYS A 115 -12.53 -18.41 -9.54
C CYS A 115 -12.70 -17.22 -10.50
N GLU A 116 -13.85 -16.55 -10.47
CA GLU A 116 -14.10 -15.33 -11.28
C GLU A 116 -13.32 -14.08 -10.81
N THR A 117 -12.35 -14.26 -9.91
CA THR A 117 -11.60 -13.20 -9.27
C THR A 117 -10.17 -13.17 -9.80
N ASP A 118 -9.76 -12.01 -10.30
CA ASP A 118 -8.39 -11.85 -10.79
C ASP A 118 -7.41 -11.68 -9.63
N LEU A 119 -6.35 -12.49 -9.60
CA LEU A 119 -5.22 -12.33 -8.69
C LEU A 119 -4.18 -11.39 -9.30
N VAL A 120 -3.78 -10.37 -8.53
CA VAL A 120 -2.77 -9.38 -8.88
C VAL A 120 -1.62 -9.47 -7.88
N SER A 121 -0.37 -9.38 -8.32
CA SER A 121 0.82 -9.30 -7.47
C SER A 121 1.55 -7.98 -7.69
N ILE A 122 2.11 -7.41 -6.63
CA ILE A 122 2.97 -6.24 -6.70
C ILE A 122 4.31 -6.56 -6.02
N GLY A 123 5.41 -6.33 -6.74
CA GLY A 123 6.78 -6.50 -6.25
C GLY A 123 7.31 -7.93 -6.30
N HIS A 124 6.52 -8.90 -6.81
CA HIS A 124 6.92 -10.31 -6.90
C HIS A 124 6.10 -11.06 -7.96
N GLY A 125 6.58 -12.24 -8.37
CA GLY A 125 5.81 -13.21 -9.14
C GLY A 125 5.33 -12.75 -10.52
N GLU A 126 5.99 -11.76 -11.15
CA GLU A 126 5.53 -11.22 -12.45
C GLU A 126 5.40 -12.28 -13.55
N ASP A 127 6.29 -13.26 -13.55
CA ASP A 127 6.29 -14.33 -14.55
C ASP A 127 5.33 -15.49 -14.21
N GLN A 128 4.76 -15.48 -13.00
CA GLN A 128 3.93 -16.57 -12.49
C GLN A 128 2.43 -16.27 -12.57
N ILE A 129 2.04 -14.99 -12.69
CA ILE A 129 0.64 -14.60 -12.67
C ILE A 129 0.30 -13.63 -13.80
N ASP A 130 -0.96 -13.68 -14.24
CA ASP A 130 -1.46 -12.90 -15.36
C ASP A 130 -1.40 -11.37 -15.17
N TYR A 131 -1.45 -10.93 -13.91
CA TYR A 131 -1.44 -9.52 -13.51
C TYR A 131 -0.35 -9.23 -12.47
N GLY A 132 0.90 -9.52 -12.78
CA GLY A 132 2.04 -9.07 -11.96
C GLY A 132 2.43 -7.62 -12.21
N PHE A 133 3.08 -6.97 -11.24
CA PHE A 133 3.68 -5.65 -11.42
C PHE A 133 4.96 -5.51 -10.59
N SER A 134 6.03 -5.06 -11.23
CA SER A 134 7.32 -4.70 -10.64
C SER A 134 7.87 -3.50 -11.38
N SER A 135 8.41 -2.55 -10.63
CA SER A 135 9.17 -1.42 -11.16
C SER A 135 10.67 -1.73 -11.27
N GLY A 136 11.09 -2.98 -10.99
CA GLY A 136 12.49 -3.38 -10.92
C GLY A 136 13.21 -2.90 -9.66
N ASP A 137 12.45 -2.49 -8.65
CA ASP A 137 12.97 -2.14 -7.33
C ASP A 137 12.94 -3.38 -6.42
N ASP A 138 13.92 -3.53 -5.54
CA ASP A 138 14.06 -4.70 -4.68
C ASP A 138 13.07 -4.71 -3.50
N THR A 139 12.43 -3.57 -3.19
CA THR A 139 11.53 -3.45 -2.03
C THR A 139 10.05 -3.45 -2.44
N LEU A 140 9.22 -4.16 -1.68
CA LEU A 140 7.77 -4.19 -1.90
C LEU A 140 7.19 -2.77 -1.83
N LEU A 141 7.65 -1.98 -0.87
CA LEU A 141 7.10 -0.66 -0.60
C LEU A 141 7.33 0.32 -1.76
N LYS A 142 8.51 0.29 -2.41
CA LYS A 142 8.78 1.13 -3.57
C LYS A 142 8.00 0.63 -4.81
N ASN A 143 7.89 -0.68 -5.01
CA ASN A 143 7.02 -1.24 -6.05
C ASN A 143 5.56 -0.79 -5.88
N VAL A 144 5.03 -0.84 -4.65
CA VAL A 144 3.68 -0.34 -4.32
C VAL A 144 3.55 1.16 -4.57
N PHE A 145 4.56 1.95 -4.23
CA PHE A 145 4.55 3.39 -4.50
C PHE A 145 4.54 3.68 -6.00
N VAL A 146 5.38 3.01 -6.79
CA VAL A 146 5.41 3.18 -8.25
C VAL A 146 4.09 2.72 -8.87
N PHE A 147 3.56 1.57 -8.43
CA PHE A 147 2.25 1.08 -8.85
C PHE A 147 1.15 2.14 -8.59
N ALA A 148 1.09 2.65 -7.36
CA ALA A 148 0.08 3.63 -6.97
C ALA A 148 0.27 4.98 -7.69
N LYS A 149 1.51 5.36 -7.98
CA LYS A 149 1.85 6.54 -8.79
C LYS A 149 1.37 6.37 -10.23
N ASP A 150 1.63 5.24 -10.85
CA ASP A 150 1.22 4.96 -12.23
C ASP A 150 -0.31 4.87 -12.35
N LEU A 151 -0.98 4.29 -11.35
CA LEU A 151 -2.43 4.33 -11.23
C LEU A 151 -2.93 5.78 -11.13
N SER A 152 -2.30 6.59 -10.27
CA SER A 152 -2.67 8.00 -10.03
C SER A 152 -2.52 8.90 -11.25
N ILE A 153 -1.47 8.70 -12.05
CA ILE A 153 -1.24 9.44 -13.28
C ILE A 153 -2.37 9.20 -14.30
N ASN A 154 -2.95 7.99 -14.32
CA ASN A 154 -4.08 7.66 -15.20
C ASN A 154 -5.41 8.30 -14.76
N TYR A 155 -5.50 8.83 -13.55
CA TYR A 155 -6.65 9.62 -13.04
C TYR A 155 -6.31 11.12 -12.92
N ASP A 156 -5.24 11.58 -13.57
CA ASP A 156 -4.75 12.97 -13.55
C ASP A 156 -4.54 13.56 -12.15
N THR A 157 -4.24 12.72 -11.17
CA THR A 157 -3.94 13.15 -9.79
C THR A 157 -2.46 13.01 -9.47
N ARG A 158 -1.87 14.10 -8.96
CA ARG A 158 -0.49 14.13 -8.43
C ARG A 158 -0.45 14.01 -6.90
N ASN A 159 -1.60 13.79 -6.26
CA ASN A 159 -1.71 13.72 -4.81
C ASN A 159 -0.97 12.51 -4.20
N ILE A 160 -0.55 11.53 -5.01
CA ILE A 160 0.22 10.37 -4.55
C ILE A 160 1.51 10.76 -3.78
N PHE A 161 2.19 11.82 -4.21
CA PHE A 161 3.40 12.32 -3.54
C PHE A 161 3.13 12.85 -2.13
N ARG A 162 1.86 13.03 -1.73
CA ARG A 162 1.52 13.37 -0.36
C ARG A 162 1.78 12.21 0.61
N TYR A 163 1.80 10.97 0.11
CA TYR A 163 1.94 9.72 0.87
C TYR A 163 3.37 9.13 0.79
N ILE A 164 4.31 9.81 0.14
CA ILE A 164 5.71 9.33 0.00
C ILE A 164 6.46 9.31 1.34
N ASP A 165 5.97 10.03 2.35
CA ASP A 165 6.44 9.91 3.73
C ASP A 165 6.20 8.50 4.30
N LEU A 166 5.12 7.82 3.91
CA LEU A 166 4.88 6.42 4.28
C LEU A 166 5.90 5.47 3.65
N VAL A 167 6.39 5.76 2.44
CA VAL A 167 7.45 4.99 1.79
C VAL A 167 8.73 5.09 2.61
N TYR A 168 9.09 6.30 3.06
CA TYR A 168 10.23 6.46 3.93
C TYR A 168 10.02 5.80 5.30
N LEU A 169 8.85 5.92 5.91
CA LEU A 169 8.56 5.33 7.22
C LEU A 169 8.53 3.80 7.19
N GLY A 170 8.09 3.20 6.07
CA GLY A 170 8.02 1.76 5.91
C GLY A 170 9.35 1.09 5.60
N SER A 171 10.28 1.83 4.99
CA SER A 171 11.59 1.31 4.56
C SER A 171 12.50 0.96 5.74
N ASP A 172 13.31 -0.09 5.55
CA ASP A 172 14.39 -0.48 6.46
C ASP A 172 15.73 0.22 6.14
N GLU A 173 15.81 0.92 5.01
CA GLU A 173 17.02 1.63 4.59
C GLU A 173 17.30 2.84 5.51
N GLU A 174 18.54 2.91 5.99
CA GLU A 174 19.04 4.03 6.80
C GLU A 174 19.76 5.10 5.96
N ASP A 175 20.50 4.67 4.94
CA ASP A 175 21.13 5.58 3.97
C ASP A 175 20.16 5.88 2.83
N VAL A 176 19.66 7.11 2.80
CA VAL A 176 18.67 7.57 1.82
C VAL A 176 19.25 8.56 0.82
N GLU A 177 20.55 8.88 0.87
CA GLU A 177 21.12 9.88 -0.04
C GLU A 177 21.15 9.39 -1.49
N ALA A 178 21.43 8.10 -1.68
CA ALA A 178 21.46 7.46 -3.00
C ALA A 178 20.06 7.14 -3.55
N ASP A 179 19.03 7.12 -2.70
CA ASP A 179 17.66 6.77 -3.08
C ASP A 179 16.76 8.02 -3.15
N GLU A 180 16.43 8.44 -4.38
CA GLU A 180 15.61 9.62 -4.63
C GLU A 180 14.22 9.53 -3.96
N VAL A 181 13.59 8.36 -3.97
CA VAL A 181 12.23 8.15 -3.43
C VAL A 181 12.25 8.28 -1.91
N LEU A 182 13.23 7.67 -1.24
CA LEU A 182 13.36 7.74 0.22
C LEU A 182 13.80 9.13 0.67
N ASN A 183 14.68 9.81 -0.07
CA ASN A 183 15.05 11.20 0.22
C ASN A 183 13.83 12.13 0.12
N MET A 184 13.04 11.98 -0.94
CA MET A 184 11.76 12.71 -1.07
C MET A 184 10.81 12.38 0.08
N GLY A 185 10.72 11.11 0.48
CA GLY A 185 9.92 10.65 1.61
C GLY A 185 10.33 11.27 2.95
N LEU A 186 11.64 11.31 3.25
CA LEU A 186 12.17 11.96 4.44
C LEU A 186 11.86 13.46 4.47
N ASN A 187 12.05 14.14 3.33
CA ASN A 187 11.73 15.57 3.23
C ASN A 187 10.23 15.82 3.37
N ARG A 188 9.39 14.93 2.83
CA ARG A 188 7.94 14.98 3.02
C ARG A 188 7.56 14.76 4.47
N LEU A 189 8.18 13.81 5.16
CA LEU A 189 7.89 13.47 6.55
C LEU A 189 8.03 14.69 7.47
N LYS A 190 9.02 15.56 7.24
CA LYS A 190 9.24 16.80 8.01
C LYS A 190 8.04 17.74 7.99
N ILE A 191 7.29 17.75 6.89
CA ILE A 191 6.09 18.58 6.66
C ILE A 191 4.83 17.73 6.42
N SER A 192 4.78 16.52 6.98
CA SER A 192 3.67 15.59 6.80
C SER A 192 2.36 16.21 7.29
N THR A 193 1.29 15.99 6.55
CA THR A 193 -0.09 16.37 6.90
C THR A 193 -0.92 15.14 7.29
N ASN A 194 -0.27 14.02 7.59
CA ASN A 194 -0.93 12.79 8.02
C ASN A 194 -1.34 12.94 9.49
N TYR A 195 -2.63 12.83 9.81
CA TYR A 195 -3.13 13.07 11.16
C TYR A 195 -2.50 12.16 12.21
N GLY A 196 -2.17 10.92 11.85
CA GLY A 196 -1.46 9.99 12.72
C GLY A 196 -0.03 10.45 13.03
N ILE A 197 0.74 10.80 12.00
CA ILE A 197 2.12 11.29 12.14
C ILE A 197 2.14 12.60 12.94
N GLU A 198 1.24 13.54 12.63
CA GLU A 198 1.11 14.80 13.37
C GLU A 198 0.77 14.55 14.85
N SER A 199 -0.13 13.61 15.13
CA SER A 199 -0.52 13.23 16.50
C SER A 199 0.65 12.63 17.29
N LEU A 200 1.44 11.73 16.67
CA LEU A 200 2.62 11.16 17.30
C LEU A 200 3.65 12.25 17.66
N LYS A 201 3.98 13.12 16.70
CA LYS A 201 4.93 14.24 16.91
C LYS A 201 4.46 15.23 17.97
N LYS A 202 3.16 15.52 18.02
CA LYS A 202 2.54 16.43 18.99
C LYS A 202 2.62 15.86 20.41
N LEU A 203 2.31 14.58 20.59
CA LEU A 203 2.23 13.95 21.90
C LEU A 203 3.60 13.56 22.46
N LYS A 204 4.55 13.22 21.60
CA LYS A 204 5.92 12.88 21.95
C LYS A 204 6.85 13.48 20.89
N PRO A 205 7.59 14.56 21.20
CA PRO A 205 8.64 15.04 20.31
C PRO A 205 9.59 13.89 19.97
N CYS A 206 9.60 13.48 18.70
CA CYS A 206 10.30 12.29 18.21
C CYS A 206 10.94 12.60 16.86
N ASP A 207 12.09 11.98 16.62
CA ASP A 207 12.75 12.00 15.31
C ASP A 207 12.17 10.93 14.38
N GLU A 208 12.69 10.83 13.16
CA GLU A 208 12.31 9.80 12.19
C GLU A 208 12.48 8.37 12.71
N LYS A 209 13.51 8.10 13.52
CA LYS A 209 13.81 6.75 14.02
C LYS A 209 12.80 6.35 15.07
N ASP A 210 12.42 7.28 15.94
CA ASP A 210 11.39 7.08 16.94
C ASP A 210 10.00 6.90 16.31
N LEU A 211 9.67 7.67 15.26
CA LEU A 211 8.44 7.45 14.49
C LEU A 211 8.42 6.04 13.88
N ARG A 212 9.51 5.64 13.21
CA ARG A 212 9.67 4.31 12.63
C ARG A 212 9.49 3.20 13.68
N LYS A 213 9.95 3.39 14.92
CA LYS A 213 9.73 2.43 16.03
C LYS A 213 8.26 2.40 16.47
N LEU A 214 7.60 3.54 16.59
CA LEU A 214 6.21 3.64 17.04
C LEU A 214 5.23 2.97 16.08
N ILE A 215 5.54 3.00 14.78
CA ILE A 215 4.76 2.32 13.74
C ILE A 215 5.26 0.91 13.41
N THR A 216 6.28 0.41 14.13
CA THR A 216 6.68 -1.00 14.03
C THR A 216 5.74 -1.82 14.92
N PRO A 217 4.99 -2.77 14.36
CA PRO A 217 4.11 -3.64 15.13
C PRO A 217 4.95 -4.55 16.03
N LYS A 218 4.43 -4.83 17.23
CA LYS A 218 5.09 -5.75 18.17
C LYS A 218 5.19 -7.15 17.56
N GLU A 219 6.35 -7.78 17.71
CA GLU A 219 6.64 -9.07 17.07
C GLU A 219 5.89 -10.28 17.64
N ASN A 220 5.10 -10.11 18.72
CA ASN A 220 4.31 -11.19 19.28
C ASN A 220 3.23 -11.63 18.27
N PRO A 221 3.29 -12.87 17.73
CA PRO A 221 2.40 -13.32 16.67
C PRO A 221 0.91 -13.17 16.98
N TRP A 222 0.52 -13.37 18.24
CA TRP A 222 -0.88 -13.30 18.68
C TRP A 222 -1.47 -11.90 18.61
N SER A 223 -0.63 -10.86 18.74
CA SER A 223 -1.06 -9.46 18.76
C SER A 223 -0.59 -8.68 17.53
N MET A 224 0.25 -9.27 16.68
CA MET A 224 0.87 -8.59 15.54
C MET A 224 -0.19 -8.08 14.56
N VAL A 225 -1.21 -8.91 14.26
CA VAL A 225 -2.32 -8.53 13.36
C VAL A 225 -3.12 -7.36 13.93
N ASP A 226 -3.44 -7.38 15.22
CA ASP A 226 -4.21 -6.31 15.85
C ASP A 226 -3.40 -5.00 15.95
N ASN A 227 -2.12 -5.08 16.34
CA ASN A 227 -1.24 -3.91 16.34
C ASN A 227 -1.07 -3.34 14.93
N ALA A 228 -0.90 -4.20 13.93
CA ALA A 228 -0.79 -3.78 12.54
C ALA A 228 -2.07 -3.08 12.05
N ARG A 229 -3.26 -3.57 12.39
CA ARG A 229 -4.54 -2.90 12.09
C ARG A 229 -4.63 -1.52 12.73
N ILE A 230 -4.24 -1.41 14.00
CA ILE A 230 -4.22 -0.13 14.74
C ILE A 230 -3.27 0.87 14.06
N ILE A 231 -2.09 0.42 13.62
CA ILE A 231 -1.12 1.29 12.93
C ILE A 231 -1.62 1.68 11.54
N ILE A 232 -2.23 0.75 10.79
CA ILE A 232 -2.86 1.06 9.50
C ILE A 232 -3.96 2.12 9.69
N GLU A 233 -4.79 1.99 10.73
CA GLU A 233 -5.82 2.98 11.04
C GLU A 233 -5.21 4.34 11.41
N LEU A 234 -4.14 4.37 12.21
CA LEU A 234 -3.40 5.59 12.53
C LEU A 234 -2.92 6.31 11.26
N LEU A 235 -2.34 5.55 10.32
CA LEU A 235 -1.74 6.09 9.10
C LEU A 235 -2.78 6.46 8.04
N THR A 236 -4.03 6.05 8.17
CA THR A 236 -5.07 6.24 7.13
C THR A 236 -6.32 6.96 7.60
N THR A 237 -6.47 7.24 8.90
CA THR A 237 -7.63 7.96 9.44
C THR A 237 -7.70 9.42 8.95
N GLU A 238 -8.93 9.88 8.71
CA GLU A 238 -9.27 11.29 8.40
C GLU A 238 -9.90 12.00 9.62
N ASP A 239 -9.82 11.39 10.80
CA ASP A 239 -10.28 11.96 12.07
C ASP A 239 -9.08 12.23 13.00
N THR A 240 -8.86 13.50 13.31
CA THR A 240 -7.78 13.96 14.21
C THR A 240 -7.93 13.44 15.64
N ASN A 241 -9.17 13.31 16.16
CA ASN A 241 -9.41 12.76 17.49
C ASN A 241 -9.09 11.27 17.52
N ARG A 242 -9.48 10.54 16.46
CA ARG A 242 -9.16 9.12 16.33
C ARG A 242 -7.65 8.91 16.23
N ALA A 243 -6.96 9.73 15.43
CA ALA A 243 -5.50 9.71 15.34
C ALA A 243 -4.84 9.96 16.70
N GLU A 244 -5.31 10.95 17.46
CA GLU A 244 -4.75 11.26 18.79
C GLU A 244 -4.98 10.12 19.79
N GLN A 245 -6.14 9.45 19.76
CA GLN A 245 -6.41 8.28 20.60
C GLN A 245 -5.47 7.12 20.30
N ILE A 246 -5.30 6.78 19.01
CA ILE A 246 -4.41 5.69 18.60
C ILE A 246 -2.95 6.04 18.93
N ALA A 247 -2.52 7.28 18.69
CA ALA A 247 -1.18 7.75 19.01
C ALA A 247 -0.89 7.62 20.52
N LYS A 248 -1.84 7.99 21.40
CA LYS A 248 -1.73 7.76 22.85
C LYS A 248 -1.58 6.29 23.20
N TYR A 249 -2.33 5.41 22.54
CA TYR A 249 -2.20 3.97 22.76
C TYR A 249 -0.79 3.49 22.40
N LEU A 250 -0.29 3.78 21.19
CA LEU A 250 1.02 3.31 20.75
C LEU A 250 2.19 3.85 21.59
N ILE A 251 2.13 5.12 22.02
CA ILE A 251 3.18 5.73 22.85
C ILE A 251 3.27 5.06 24.23
N ASN A 252 2.16 4.60 24.78
CA ASN A 252 2.09 3.99 26.12
C ASN A 252 2.14 2.46 26.10
N SER A 253 2.16 1.84 24.91
CA SER A 253 2.11 0.39 24.75
C SER A 253 3.45 -0.28 25.01
#